data_AF-A0A1E8EZQ0-F1
#
_entry.id   AF-A0A1E8EZQ0-F1
#
_cell.length_a   1.000
_cell.length_b   1.000
_cell.length_c   1.000
_cell.angle_alpha   90.00
_cell.angle_beta   90.00
_cell.angle_gamma   90.00
#
_symmetry.space_group_name_H-M   'P 1'
#
loop_
_entity.id
_entity.type
_entity.pdbx_description
1 polymer ?
#
loop_
_entity_poly.entity_id
_entity_poly.type
_entity_poly.pdbx_seq_one_letter_code
_entity_poly.pdbx_strand_id
1 'polypeptide(L)' 'MDKDIQIALLNEELNDFIESMKYQFGENYMENPDAAARIEFIKNKIAILEKEES' A
#
# COMPACT_ATOMS: atom_id res chain seq x y z
N MET A 1 -6.36 -3.70 -18.32
CA MET A 1 -6.20 -4.54 -17.12
C MET A 1 -7.42 -4.26 -16.25
N ASP A 2 -8.14 -5.31 -15.86
CA ASP A 2 -9.34 -5.20 -15.04
C ASP A 2 -9.03 -4.42 -13.75
N LYS A 3 -9.86 -3.44 -13.37
CA LYS A 3 -9.67 -2.59 -12.19
C LYS A 3 -9.55 -3.42 -10.93
N ASP A 4 -10.36 -4.48 -10.80
CA ASP A 4 -10.35 -5.36 -9.64
C ASP A 4 -9.01 -6.11 -9.52
N ILE A 5 -8.44 -6.50 -10.68
CA ILE A 5 -7.10 -7.07 -10.73
C ILE A 5 -6.06 -6.04 -10.31
N GLN A 6 -6.18 -4.76 -10.71
CA GLN A 6 -5.23 -3.72 -10.29
C GLN A 6 -5.29 -3.48 -8.77
N ILE A 7 -6.49 -3.41 -8.21
CA ILE A 7 -6.70 -3.25 -6.77
C ILE A 7 -6.15 -4.45 -6.01
N ALA A 8 -6.38 -5.68 -6.50
CA ALA A 8 -5.82 -6.88 -5.88
C ALA A 8 -4.29 -6.85 -5.85
N LEU A 9 -3.65 -6.51 -6.98
CA LEU A 9 -2.19 -6.40 -7.06
C LEU A 9 -1.62 -5.30 -6.16
N LEU A 10 -2.29 -4.15 -6.05
CA LEU A 10 -1.87 -3.07 -5.16
C LEU A 10 -2.01 -3.45 -3.68
N ASN A 11 -3.03 -4.22 -3.32
CA ASN A 11 -3.19 -4.74 -1.95
C ASN A 11 -2.10 -5.77 -1.61
N GLU A 12 -1.76 -6.65 -2.55
CA GLU A 12 -0.62 -7.58 -2.40
C GLU A 12 0.69 -6.80 -2.20
N GLU A 13 0.97 -5.82 -3.07
CA GLU A 13 2.15 -4.96 -2.95
C GLU A 13 2.21 -4.23 -1.59
N LEU A 14 1.08 -3.70 -1.13
CA LEU A 14 0.98 -3.01 0.16
C LEU A 14 1.34 -3.94 1.32
N ASN A 15 0.81 -5.17 1.30
CA ASN A 15 1.05 -6.14 2.37
C ASN A 15 2.51 -6.59 2.39
N ASP A 16 3.06 -6.97 1.24
CA ASP A 16 4.47 -7.37 1.11
C ASP A 16 5.43 -6.27 1.57
N PHE A 17 5.10 -5.02 1.22
CA PHE A 17 5.89 -3.88 1.66
C PHE A 17 5.80 -3.68 3.17
N ILE A 18 4.61 -3.74 3.77
CA ILE A 18 4.44 -3.63 5.23
C ILE A 18 5.21 -4.73 5.95
N GLU A 19 5.14 -5.98 5.48
CA GLU A 19 5.88 -7.10 6.07
C GLU A 19 7.39 -6.87 5.99
N SER A 20 7.89 -6.41 4.84
CA SER A 20 9.31 -6.06 4.65
C SER A 20 9.75 -4.94 5.60
N MET A 21 8.93 -3.91 5.76
CA MET A 21 9.22 -2.78 6.65
C MET A 21 9.17 -3.20 8.12
N LYS A 22 8.22 -4.05 8.52
CA LYS A 22 8.19 -4.65 9.86
C LYS A 22 9.41 -5.53 10.12
N TYR A 23 9.87 -6.30 9.14
CA TYR A 23 11.08 -7.10 9.26
C TYR A 23 12.32 -6.21 9.46
N GLN A 24 12.43 -5.11 8.72
CA GLN A 24 13.60 -4.22 8.76
C GLN A 24 13.61 -3.29 9.98
N PHE A 25 12.47 -2.72 10.35
CA PHE A 25 12.35 -1.64 11.34
C PHE A 25 11.54 -2.02 12.59
N GLY A 26 11.02 -3.24 12.65
CA GLY A 26 10.15 -3.69 13.73
C GLY A 26 8.77 -3.02 13.70
N GLU A 27 8.08 -3.02 14.83
CA GLU A 27 6.73 -2.44 14.95
C GLU A 27 6.71 -0.91 14.76
N ASN A 28 7.86 -0.24 14.90
CA ASN A 28 8.00 1.20 14.72
C ASN A 28 8.26 1.61 13.26
N TYR A 29 8.07 0.71 12.29
CA TYR A 29 8.31 0.98 10.88
C TYR A 29 7.58 2.23 10.33
N MET A 30 6.47 2.63 10.94
CA MET A 30 5.74 3.86 10.60
C MET A 30 6.42 5.16 11.05
N GLU A 31 7.44 5.09 11.91
CA GLU A 31 8.30 6.23 12.26
C GLU A 31 9.29 6.55 11.13
N ASN A 32 9.53 5.61 10.21
CA ASN A 32 10.30 5.86 9.00
C ASN A 32 9.41 6.66 8.01
N PRO A 33 9.79 7.90 7.65
CA PRO A 33 8.95 8.76 6.82
C PRO A 33 8.78 8.21 5.39
N ASP A 34 9.77 7.49 4.86
CA ASP A 34 9.70 6.90 3.52
C ASP A 34 8.74 5.71 3.51
N ALA A 35 8.78 4.87 4.55
CA ALA A 35 7.86 3.74 4.70
C ALA A 35 6.41 4.25 4.85
N ALA A 36 6.19 5.25 5.71
CA ALA A 36 4.88 5.85 5.90
C ALA A 36 4.34 6.48 4.60
N ALA A 37 5.16 7.25 3.89
CA ALA A 37 4.77 7.88 2.63
C ALA A 37 4.44 6.86 1.53
N ARG A 38 5.21 5.76 1.43
CA ARG A 38 4.94 4.71 0.45
C ARG A 38 3.63 3.98 0.72
N ILE A 39 3.37 3.65 1.98
CA ILE A 39 2.12 3.01 2.41
C ILE A 39 0.92 3.91 2.10
N GLU A 40 1.01 5.19 2.44
CA GLU A 40 -0.04 6.16 2.18
C GLU A 40 -0.30 6.32 0.68
N PHE A 41 0.76 6.37 -0.13
CA PHE A 41 0.65 6.43 -1.58
C PHE A 41 -0.12 5.25 -2.17
N ILE A 42 0.21 4.01 -1.77
CA ILE A 42 -0.48 2.82 -2.27
C ILE A 42 -1.94 2.80 -1.83
N LYS A 43 -2.22 3.15 -0.57
CA LYS A 43 -3.60 3.28 -0.07
C LYS A 43 -4.41 4.32 -0.85
N ASN A 44 -3.81 5.47 -1.15
CA ASN A 44 -4.46 6.52 -1.93
C ASN A 44 -4.73 6.08 -3.38
N LYS A 45 -3.80 5.32 -4.00
CA LYS A 45 -4.02 4.73 -5.32
C LYS A 45 -5.21 3.77 -5.34
N ILE A 46 -5.30 2.88 -4.35
CA ILE A 46 -6.44 1.96 -4.20
C ILE A 46 -7.74 2.75 -4.08
N ALA A 47 -7.77 3.75 -3.19
CA ALA A 47 -8.97 4.57 -2.96
C ALA A 47 -9.40 5.38 -4.21
N ILE A 48 -8.45 5.83 -5.04
CA ILE A 48 -8.75 6.49 -6.31
C ILE A 48 -9.42 5.49 -7.26
N LEU A 49 -8.82 4.31 -7.43
CA LEU A 49 -9.37 3.27 -8.30
C LEU A 49 -10.78 2.87 -7.85
N GLU A 50 -10.99 2.63 -6.56
CA GLU A 50 -12.31 2.34 -5.99
C GLU A 50 -13.33 3.44 -6.30
N LYS A 51 -12.97 4.72 -6.22
CA LYS A 51 -13.87 5.86 -6.50
C LYS A 51 -14.19 6.08 -7.98
N GLU A 52 -13.36 5.62 -8.90
CA GLU A 52 -13.66 5.69 -10.35
C GLU A 52 -14.89 4.84 -10.75
N GLU A 53 -15.51 4.10 -9.82
CA GLU A 53 -16.82 3.45 -9.99
C GLU A 53 -18.04 4.35 -9.73
N SER A 54 -17.85 5.59 -9.25
CA SER A 54 -18.95 6.52 -8.91
C SER A 54 -19.36 7.45 -10.04
#